data_AF-A0A3C2A9I1-F1
#
_entry.id   AF-A0A3C2A9I1-F1
#
_cell.length_a   1.000
_cell.length_b   1.000
_cell.length_c   1.000
_cell.angle_alpha   90.00
_cell.angle_beta   90.00
_cell.angle_gamma   90.00
#
_symmetry.space_group_name_H-M   'P 1'
#
loop_
_entity.id
_entity.type
_entity.pdbx_description
1 polymer ?
#
loop_
_entity_poly.entity_id
_entity_poly.type
_entity_poly.pdbx_seq_one_letter_code
_entity_poly.pdbx_strand_id
1 'polypeptide(L)' 'DGFQDQFGGPRYKKYLRKKLRNFILSISHLPMAEQKIQVAQELFRWMGENPQTDDILVVGLEP' A
#
# COMPACT_ATOMS: atom_id res chain seq x y z
N ASP A 1 -0.09 -0.38 11.38
CA ASP A 1 0.55 0.69 10.57
C ASP A 1 1.64 0.15 9.64
N GLY A 2 1.83 -1.18 9.59
CA GLY A 2 2.85 -1.78 8.74
C GLY A 2 2.88 -1.32 7.28
N PHE A 3 1.75 -0.99 6.63
CA PHE A 3 1.79 -0.50 5.23
C PHE A 3 2.58 0.81 5.11
N GLN A 4 2.24 1.83 5.90
CA GLN A 4 2.94 3.13 5.83
C GLN A 4 4.36 3.06 6.38
N ASP A 5 4.64 2.09 7.26
CA ASP A 5 5.96 1.87 7.83
C ASP A 5 6.84 0.91 7.00
N GLN A 6 6.28 0.25 5.98
CA GLN A 6 7.00 -0.67 5.11
C GLN A 6 8.20 0.02 4.45
N PHE A 7 9.40 -0.53 4.70
CA PHE A 7 10.62 -0.13 4.01
C PHE A 7 10.69 -0.73 2.61
N GLY A 8 11.18 0.07 1.66
CA GLY A 8 11.33 -0.37 0.28
C GLY A 8 11.74 0.74 -0.67
N GLY A 9 11.47 0.52 -1.96
CA GLY A 9 11.82 1.41 -3.05
C GLY A 9 13.34 1.60 -3.25
N PRO A 10 13.75 2.44 -4.21
CA PRO A 10 15.14 2.53 -4.65
C PRO A 10 16.15 3.05 -3.62
N ARG A 11 15.68 3.61 -2.51
CA ARG A 11 16.51 4.21 -1.46
C ARG A 11 16.24 3.65 -0.07
N TYR A 12 15.59 2.48 0.00
CA TYR A 12 15.24 1.83 1.27
C TYR A 12 14.57 2.79 2.27
N LYS A 13 13.43 3.34 1.88
CA LYS A 13 12.66 4.31 2.68
C LYS A 13 11.30 3.73 3.07
N LYS A 14 10.74 4.27 4.16
CA LYS A 14 9.33 4.02 4.52
C LYS A 14 8.39 4.51 3.43
N TYR A 15 7.25 3.84 3.27
CA TYR A 15 6.21 4.24 2.32
C TYR A 15 5.58 5.59 2.67
N LEU A 16 5.35 5.83 3.98
CA LEU A 16 4.77 7.03 4.60
C LEU A 16 3.29 7.29 4.28
N ARG A 17 2.61 7.93 5.25
CA ARG A 17 1.19 8.33 5.19
C ARG A 17 0.80 9.09 3.93
N LYS A 18 1.61 10.07 3.54
CA LYS A 18 1.32 10.94 2.39
C LYS A 18 1.22 10.14 1.09
N LYS A 19 2.14 9.21 0.87
CA LYS A 19 2.12 8.36 -0.32
C LYS A 19 0.92 7.42 -0.29
N LEU A 20 0.59 6.84 0.88
CA LEU A 20 -0.54 5.92 1.03
C LEU A 20 -1.85 6.60 0.71
N ARG A 21 -2.07 7.79 1.27
CA ARG A 21 -3.25 8.61 0.96
C ARG A 21 -3.35 8.93 -0.52
N ASN A 22 -2.26 9.39 -1.14
CA ASN A 22 -2.27 9.73 -2.56
C ASN A 22 -2.56 8.52 -3.45
N PHE A 23 -2.01 7.35 -3.11
CA PHE A 23 -2.25 6.11 -3.82
C PHE A 23 -3.71 5.65 -3.70
N ILE A 24 -4.28 5.61 -2.49
CA ILE A 24 -5.69 5.24 -2.28
C ILE A 24 -6.62 6.18 -3.05
N LEU A 25 -6.37 7.49 -3.03
CA LEU A 25 -7.15 8.47 -3.82
C LEU A 25 -7.02 8.23 -5.32
N SER A 26 -5.87 7.78 -5.81
CA SER A 26 -5.67 7.52 -7.24
C SER A 26 -6.46 6.32 -7.75
N ILE A 27 -6.78 5.35 -6.87
CA ILE A 27 -7.51 4.13 -7.23
C ILE A 27 -8.97 4.13 -6.75
N SER A 28 -9.42 5.18 -6.06
CA SER A 28 -10.73 5.19 -5.39
C SER A 28 -11.94 5.12 -6.34
N HIS A 29 -11.73 5.36 -7.63
CA HIS A 29 -12.75 5.27 -8.67
C HIS A 29 -12.93 3.85 -9.23
N LEU A 30 -12.05 2.91 -8.87
CA LEU A 30 -12.12 1.53 -9.33
C LEU A 30 -13.10 0.71 -8.46
N PRO A 31 -13.68 -0.38 -8.98
CA PRO A 31 -14.46 -1.32 -8.17
C PRO A 31 -13.67 -1.85 -6.97
N MET A 32 -14.33 -2.14 -5.84
CA MET A 32 -13.67 -2.66 -4.62
C MET A 32 -12.77 -3.88 -4.86
N ALA A 33 -13.18 -4.78 -5.75
CA ALA A 33 -12.37 -5.95 -6.12
C ALA A 33 -11.03 -5.55 -6.78
N GLU A 34 -11.04 -4.53 -7.65
CA GLU A 34 -9.84 -4.01 -8.30
C GLU A 34 -8.98 -3.21 -7.32
N GLN A 35 -9.60 -2.41 -6.43
CA GLN A 35 -8.86 -1.68 -5.41
C GLN A 35 -8.06 -2.62 -4.51
N LYS A 36 -8.66 -3.76 -4.10
CA LYS A 36 -7.96 -4.81 -3.33
C LYS A 36 -6.71 -5.32 -4.05
N ILE A 37 -6.81 -5.58 -5.35
CA ILE A 37 -5.68 -6.04 -6.18
C ILE A 37 -4.61 -4.95 -6.25
N GLN A 38 -5.00 -3.71 -6.53
CA GLN A 38 -4.08 -2.57 -6.63
C GLN A 38 -3.32 -2.32 -5.32
N VAL A 39 -4.02 -2.38 -4.17
CA VAL A 39 -3.41 -2.21 -2.84
C VAL A 39 -2.34 -3.27 -2.58
N ALA A 40 -2.63 -4.54 -2.89
CA ALA A 40 -1.65 -5.61 -2.75
C ALA A 40 -0.45 -5.39 -3.69
N GLN A 41 -0.70 -5.06 -4.95
CA GLN A 41 0.36 -4.82 -5.94
C GLN A 41 1.26 -3.65 -5.56
N GLU A 42 0.73 -2.55 -5.07
CA GLU A 42 1.55 -1.41 -4.64
C GLU A 42 2.40 -1.75 -3.42
N LEU A 43 1.87 -2.54 -2.47
CA LEU A 43 2.66 -3.02 -1.34
C LEU A 43 3.84 -3.88 -1.80
N PHE A 44 3.58 -4.91 -2.63
CA PHE A 44 4.63 -5.80 -3.13
C PHE A 44 5.65 -5.05 -4.00
N ARG A 45 5.17 -4.14 -4.87
CA ARG A 45 6.04 -3.30 -5.70
C ARG A 45 6.95 -2.42 -4.87
N TRP A 46 6.42 -1.82 -3.80
CA TRP A 46 7.24 -0.99 -2.93
C TRP A 46 8.24 -1.81 -2.11
N MET A 47 7.76 -2.88 -1.50
CA MET A 47 8.56 -3.79 -0.68
C MET A 47 9.73 -4.36 -1.49
N GLY A 48 9.49 -4.77 -2.74
CA GLY A 48 10.50 -5.42 -3.57
C GLY A 48 10.98 -6.70 -2.90
N GLU A 49 12.30 -6.84 -2.73
CA GLU A 49 12.92 -7.97 -2.02
C GLU A 49 13.09 -7.73 -0.51
N ASN A 50 12.66 -6.57 0.00
CA ASN A 50 12.79 -6.28 1.42
C ASN A 50 11.79 -7.09 2.24
N PRO A 51 12.12 -7.49 3.48
CA PRO A 51 11.17 -8.18 4.33
C PRO A 51 10.00 -7.26 4.72
N GLN A 52 8.86 -7.87 5.04
CA GLN A 52 7.74 -7.16 5.63
C GLN A 52 8.18 -6.54 6.97
N THR A 53 7.90 -5.25 7.17
CA THR A 53 8.40 -4.50 8.34
C THR A 53 7.59 -4.79 9.60
N ASP A 54 6.28 -4.97 9.47
CA ASP A 54 5.33 -5.14 10.58
C ASP A 54 4.04 -5.78 10.04
N ASP A 55 3.10 -6.15 10.91
CA ASP A 55 1.81 -6.68 10.52
C ASP A 55 0.98 -5.67 9.69
N ILE A 56 0.33 -6.16 8.64
CA ILE A 56 -0.45 -5.34 7.71
C ILE A 56 -1.86 -5.89 7.56
N LEU A 57 -2.84 -5.05 7.88
CA LEU A 57 -4.26 -5.25 7.57
C LEU A 57 -4.81 -3.98 6.93
N VAL A 58 -5.48 -4.14 5.78
CA VAL A 58 -6.22 -3.07 5.08
C VAL A 58 -7.62 -3.59 4.79
N VAL A 59 -8.63 -2.80 5.17
CA VAL A 59 -10.05 -3.10 4.94
C VAL A 59 -10.66 -1.93 4.17
N GLY A 60 -11.36 -2.22 3.07
CA GLY A 60 -12.14 -1.27 2.29
C GLY A 60 -13.64 -1.50 2.52
N LEU A 61 -14.41 -0.43 2.51
CA LEU A 61 -15.87 -0.44 2.64
C LEU A 61 -16.45 0.43 1.52
N GLU A 62 -17.49 -0.06 0.87
CA GLU A 62 -18.28 0.68 -0.13
C GLU A 62 -19.74 0.70 0.35
N PRO A 63 -20.45 1.84 0.28
CA PRO A 63 -21.87 1.95 0.64
C PRO A 63 -22.82 1.20 -0.30
#